data_AF-A0AAV9S7R6-F1
#
_entry.id   AF-A0AAV9S7R6-F1
#
_cell.length_a   1.000
_cell.length_b   1.000
_cell.length_c   1.000
_cell.angle_alpha   90.00
_cell.angle_beta   90.00
_cell.angle_gamma   90.00
#
_symmetry.space_group_name_H-M   'P 1'
#
loop_
_entity.id
_entity.type
_entity.pdbx_description
1 polymer ?
#
loop_
_entity_poly.entity_id
_entity_poly.type
_entity_poly.pdbx_seq_one_letter_code
_entity_poly.pdbx_strand_id
1 'polypeptide(L)'
;MDSPQNSGPVPLPERPAFLERYGAANMAAVKPMMQQPGGPKPNSSYNNNNCRTVVPSMQQEQRIKQVQGAVHGVTMEECKAALQSHNWSVPQAVNYLKVEQLFRLGLRSRAECEELLQRHQWNLEQASTVMLDTYGPHRNRKTN
;
A
#
# COMPACT_ATOMS: atom_id res chain seq x y z
N MET A 1 -2.31 -42.93 54.52
CA MET A 1 -2.68 -42.44 53.18
C MET A 1 -1.44 -42.50 52.32
N ASP A 2 -1.66 -43.14 51.18
CA ASP A 2 -0.80 -43.47 50.03
C ASP A 2 -0.27 -42.17 49.38
N SER A 3 1.06 -41.96 49.33
CA SER A 3 1.93 -42.30 48.19
C SER A 3 2.13 -41.08 47.24
N PRO A 4 2.65 -41.22 46.01
CA PRO A 4 4.08 -41.22 45.69
C PRO A 4 4.43 -40.24 44.53
N GLN A 5 5.58 -40.46 43.87
CA GLN A 5 5.88 -40.18 42.44
C GLN A 5 6.51 -38.78 42.11
N ASN A 6 7.79 -38.68 41.69
CA ASN A 6 8.47 -38.97 40.41
C ASN A 6 8.62 -37.75 39.46
N SER A 7 9.89 -37.33 39.30
CA SER A 7 10.62 -36.67 38.19
C SER A 7 10.01 -35.58 37.28
N GLY A 8 10.78 -34.49 37.12
CA GLY A 8 10.76 -33.56 35.98
C GLY A 8 12.16 -32.93 35.76
N PRO A 9 12.51 -32.42 34.55
CA PRO A 9 13.87 -32.44 34.01
C PRO A 9 14.73 -31.16 34.18
N VAL A 10 16.04 -31.35 33.99
CA VAL A 10 17.19 -30.42 34.12
C VAL A 10 17.14 -29.16 33.21
N PRO A 11 17.51 -27.97 33.74
CA PRO A 11 17.89 -26.81 32.92
C PRO A 11 19.42 -26.60 32.80
N LEU A 12 19.81 -25.99 31.67
CA LEU A 12 21.17 -25.71 31.14
C LEU A 12 21.94 -24.55 31.86
N PRO A 13 23.25 -24.34 31.56
CA PRO A 13 24.27 -23.73 32.44
C PRO A 13 24.20 -22.24 32.73
N GLU A 14 24.86 -21.91 33.85
CA GLU A 14 24.82 -20.65 34.60
C GLU A 14 25.44 -19.43 33.90
N ARG A 15 24.82 -18.27 34.17
CA ARG A 15 25.29 -16.94 33.74
C ARG A 15 26.39 -16.42 34.70
N PRO A 16 27.38 -15.66 34.18
CA PRO A 16 28.53 -15.20 34.98
C PRO A 16 28.17 -14.22 36.11
N ALA A 17 28.81 -14.43 37.25
CA ALA A 17 28.55 -13.92 38.61
C ALA A 17 28.82 -12.42 38.86
N PHE A 18 28.56 -11.52 37.90
CA PHE A 18 28.83 -10.09 38.11
C PHE A 18 27.64 -9.29 38.69
N LEU A 19 26.43 -9.85 38.75
CA LEU A 19 25.24 -9.11 39.20
C LEU A 19 24.51 -9.76 40.39
N GLU A 20 25.25 -10.32 41.35
CA GLU A 20 24.69 -10.91 42.57
C GLU A 20 24.49 -9.88 43.70
N ARG A 21 24.58 -8.57 43.36
CA ARG A 21 24.56 -7.46 44.32
C ARG A 21 23.29 -6.62 44.28
N TYR A 22 22.13 -7.12 43.89
CA TYR A 22 20.87 -6.40 44.14
C TYR A 22 19.70 -7.37 44.35
N GLY A 23 19.48 -7.71 45.63
CA GLY A 23 18.14 -7.82 46.22
C GLY A 23 17.33 -9.08 45.93
N ALA A 24 17.30 -9.99 46.90
CA ALA A 24 16.17 -10.89 47.12
C ALA A 24 14.89 -10.08 47.46
N ALA A 25 13.78 -10.33 46.77
CA ALA A 25 12.46 -9.88 47.21
C ALA A 25 11.31 -10.81 46.73
N ASN A 26 10.84 -11.60 47.68
CA ASN A 26 9.54 -12.23 47.89
C ASN A 26 8.36 -11.96 46.92
N MET A 27 7.86 -13.07 46.35
CA MET A 27 6.48 -13.60 46.35
C MET A 27 5.30 -12.67 46.74
N ALA A 28 4.21 -12.73 45.96
CA ALA A 28 2.84 -12.80 46.47
C ALA A 28 1.87 -13.38 45.41
N ALA A 29 1.10 -14.40 45.80
CA ALA A 29 0.18 -15.19 44.99
C ALA A 29 -1.11 -14.44 44.61
N VAL A 30 -1.70 -14.76 43.45
CA VAL A 30 -3.10 -14.44 43.13
C VAL A 30 -3.88 -15.68 42.67
N LYS A 31 -5.08 -15.79 43.22
CA LYS A 31 -6.00 -16.94 43.30
C LYS A 31 -6.61 -17.36 41.95
N PRO A 32 -6.99 -18.64 41.74
CA PRO A 32 -7.78 -19.02 40.58
C PRO A 32 -9.26 -18.69 40.83
N MET A 33 -9.99 -18.32 39.78
CA MET A 33 -11.45 -18.24 39.80
C MET A 33 -12.05 -18.98 38.61
N MET A 34 -12.88 -19.97 38.92
CA MET A 34 -13.85 -20.56 38.01
C MET A 34 -15.06 -19.61 37.92
N GLN A 35 -15.42 -19.09 36.74
CA GLN A 35 -16.80 -18.65 36.46
C GLN A 35 -17.12 -18.54 34.96
N GLN A 36 -17.96 -19.49 34.52
CA GLN A 36 -19.12 -19.43 33.60
C GLN A 36 -19.04 -19.03 32.11
N PRO A 37 -19.94 -19.63 31.28
CA PRO A 37 -20.09 -19.40 29.84
C PRO A 37 -21.07 -18.26 29.54
N GLY A 38 -20.80 -17.44 28.51
CA GLY A 38 -21.79 -16.49 28.00
C GLY A 38 -21.28 -15.31 27.17
N GLY A 39 -20.97 -15.55 25.88
CA GLY A 39 -21.04 -14.60 24.75
C GLY A 39 -20.25 -13.27 24.84
N PRO A 40 -20.33 -12.38 23.83
CA PRO A 40 -20.79 -12.51 22.45
C PRO A 40 -19.67 -12.31 21.39
N LYS A 41 -19.99 -12.74 20.16
CA LYS A 41 -19.39 -12.41 18.86
C LYS A 41 -18.53 -11.12 18.83
N PRO A 42 -17.34 -11.11 18.19
CA PRO A 42 -16.85 -9.85 17.63
C PRO A 42 -17.85 -9.46 16.54
N ASN A 43 -18.69 -8.50 16.89
CA ASN A 43 -19.49 -7.72 15.98
C ASN A 43 -18.59 -7.28 14.83
N SER A 44 -18.80 -7.87 13.64
CA SER A 44 -18.32 -7.31 12.38
C SER A 44 -19.11 -6.02 12.17
N SER A 45 -18.68 -4.98 12.88
CA SER A 45 -19.26 -3.66 12.79
C SER A 45 -18.74 -3.05 11.50
N TYR A 46 -19.51 -3.22 10.43
CA TYR A 46 -19.45 -2.35 9.27
C TYR A 46 -19.95 -0.98 9.72
N ASN A 47 -19.10 -0.19 10.38
CA ASN A 47 -19.41 1.21 10.63
C ASN A 47 -18.74 2.07 9.56
N ASN A 48 -19.58 2.46 8.61
CA ASN A 48 -19.33 3.53 7.68
C ASN A 48 -19.19 4.85 8.47
N ASN A 49 -18.22 5.68 8.07
CA ASN A 49 -18.16 7.15 8.17
C ASN A 49 -16.79 7.67 8.67
N ASN A 50 -15.89 7.85 7.69
CA ASN A 50 -14.90 8.93 7.56
C ASN A 50 -14.10 9.36 8.80
N CYS A 51 -12.94 8.73 9.05
CA CYS A 51 -11.86 9.32 9.85
C CYS A 51 -10.47 8.80 9.44
N ARG A 52 -9.63 9.75 9.00
CA ARG A 52 -8.18 9.70 8.71
C ARG A 52 -7.39 8.61 9.45
N THR A 53 -7.30 7.43 8.85
CA THR A 53 -6.26 6.45 9.19
C THR A 53 -5.46 6.17 7.92
N VAL A 54 -4.14 6.20 8.08
CA VAL A 54 -3.11 6.05 7.04
C VAL A 54 -3.07 4.66 6.39
N VAL A 55 -4.14 3.87 6.55
CA VAL A 55 -4.29 2.55 5.95
C VAL A 55 -5.29 2.66 4.80
N PRO A 56 -4.86 2.46 3.54
CA PRO A 56 -5.81 2.33 2.45
C PRO A 56 -6.71 1.13 2.78
N SER A 57 -8.03 1.30 2.67
CA SER A 57 -8.92 0.15 2.77
C SER A 57 -8.50 -0.88 1.71
N MET A 58 -8.68 -2.18 1.96
CA MET A 58 -8.23 -3.23 1.02
C MET A 58 -8.71 -2.99 -0.43
N GLN A 59 -9.91 -2.44 -0.62
CA GLN A 59 -10.41 -2.04 -1.94
C GLN A 59 -9.64 -0.86 -2.56
N GLN A 60 -9.22 0.08 -1.75
CA GLN A 60 -8.48 1.27 -2.16
C GLN A 60 -7.08 0.89 -2.65
N GLU A 61 -6.41 0.00 -1.93
CA GLU A 61 -5.11 -0.55 -2.33
C GLU A 61 -5.23 -1.36 -3.63
N GLN A 62 -6.30 -2.17 -3.79
CA GLN A 62 -6.57 -2.87 -5.04
C GLN A 62 -6.77 -1.92 -6.22
N ARG A 63 -7.48 -0.80 -6.04
CA ARG A 63 -7.64 0.21 -7.10
C ARG A 63 -6.30 0.85 -7.46
N ILE A 64 -5.48 1.19 -6.47
CA ILE A 64 -4.15 1.76 -6.73
C ILE A 64 -3.26 0.76 -7.49
N LYS A 65 -3.22 -0.51 -7.08
CA LYS A 65 -2.48 -1.57 -7.78
C LYS A 65 -2.93 -1.73 -9.24
N GLN A 66 -4.24 -1.66 -9.51
CA GLN A 66 -4.77 -1.69 -10.88
C GLN A 66 -4.30 -0.48 -11.71
N VAL A 67 -4.32 0.71 -11.13
CA VAL A 67 -3.85 1.93 -11.80
C VAL A 67 -2.34 1.84 -12.08
N GLN A 68 -1.54 1.40 -11.11
CA GLN A 68 -0.09 1.20 -11.28
C GLN A 68 0.26 0.15 -12.34
N GLY A 69 -0.57 -0.89 -12.51
CA GLY A 69 -0.38 -1.87 -13.58
C GLY A 69 -0.69 -1.32 -14.97
N ALA A 70 -1.54 -0.30 -15.07
CA ALA A 70 -1.99 0.27 -16.34
C ALA A 70 -1.14 1.46 -16.83
N VAL A 71 -0.44 2.14 -15.92
CA VAL A 71 0.46 3.26 -16.23
C VAL A 71 1.80 3.01 -15.59
N HIS A 72 2.86 2.92 -16.39
CA HIS A 72 4.21 2.69 -15.89
C HIS A 72 4.81 3.99 -15.33
N GLY A 73 5.59 3.90 -14.25
CA GLY A 73 6.32 5.05 -13.69
C GLY A 73 5.51 5.99 -12.80
N VAL A 74 4.27 5.65 -12.44
CA VAL A 74 3.47 6.42 -11.47
C VAL A 74 3.72 5.97 -10.04
N THR A 75 3.85 6.94 -9.14
CA THR A 75 3.98 6.69 -7.71
C THR A 75 2.63 6.36 -7.08
N MET A 76 2.68 5.76 -5.89
CA MET A 76 1.51 5.49 -5.04
C MET A 76 0.70 6.76 -4.78
N GLU A 77 1.38 7.88 -4.54
CA GLU A 77 0.77 9.17 -4.24
C GLU A 77 0.00 9.73 -5.44
N GLU A 78 0.57 9.64 -6.64
CA GLU A 78 -0.08 10.07 -7.88
C GLU A 78 -1.33 9.23 -8.16
N CYS A 79 -1.24 7.91 -7.98
CA CYS A 79 -2.40 7.03 -8.14
C CYS A 79 -3.51 7.38 -7.15
N LYS A 80 -3.14 7.63 -5.89
CA LYS A 80 -4.08 8.00 -4.84
C LYS A 80 -4.74 9.35 -5.13
N ALA A 81 -3.96 10.34 -5.56
CA ALA A 81 -4.48 11.66 -5.92
C ALA A 81 -5.44 11.57 -7.12
N ALA A 82 -5.04 10.88 -8.20
CA ALA A 82 -5.88 10.69 -9.38
C ALA A 82 -7.19 9.96 -9.05
N LEU A 83 -7.12 8.89 -8.26
CA LEU A 83 -8.31 8.18 -7.81
C LEU A 83 -9.21 9.09 -6.96
N GLN A 84 -8.67 9.88 -6.04
CA GLN A 84 -9.48 10.80 -5.23
C GLN A 84 -10.20 11.85 -6.08
N SER A 85 -9.51 12.45 -7.04
CA SER A 85 -10.08 13.46 -7.94
C SER A 85 -11.17 12.89 -8.86
N HIS A 86 -11.09 11.61 -9.22
CA HIS A 86 -12.04 10.93 -10.11
C HIS A 86 -12.99 9.98 -9.37
N ASN A 87 -13.37 10.29 -8.14
CA ASN A 87 -14.36 9.51 -7.35
C ASN A 87 -14.01 8.01 -7.22
N TRP A 88 -12.73 7.70 -7.12
CA TRP A 88 -12.16 6.35 -7.07
C TRP A 88 -12.44 5.48 -8.31
N SER A 89 -12.65 6.12 -9.47
CA SER A 89 -12.81 5.42 -10.75
C SER A 89 -11.44 5.05 -11.34
N VAL A 90 -11.14 3.76 -11.35
CA VAL A 90 -9.91 3.21 -11.95
C VAL A 90 -9.72 3.66 -13.40
N PRO A 91 -10.70 3.50 -14.32
CA PRO A 91 -10.48 3.86 -15.72
C PRO A 91 -10.25 5.36 -15.91
N GLN A 92 -10.95 6.22 -15.16
CA GLN A 92 -10.75 7.67 -15.24
C GLN A 92 -9.39 8.09 -14.68
N ALA A 93 -8.97 7.52 -13.55
CA ALA A 93 -7.66 7.79 -12.97
C ALA A 93 -6.52 7.36 -13.89
N VAL A 94 -6.63 6.19 -14.54
CA VAL A 94 -5.65 5.72 -15.54
C VAL A 94 -5.56 6.70 -16.70
N ASN A 95 -6.70 7.12 -17.24
CA ASN A 95 -6.77 8.08 -18.35
C ASN A 95 -6.11 9.42 -17.99
N TYR A 96 -6.45 9.96 -16.82
CA TYR A 96 -5.85 11.18 -16.29
C TYR A 96 -4.32 11.06 -16.14
N LEU A 97 -3.83 9.97 -15.57
CA LEU A 97 -2.40 9.76 -15.40
C LEU A 97 -1.67 9.64 -16.74
N LYS A 98 -2.28 9.00 -17.75
CA LYS A 98 -1.73 8.96 -19.11
C LYS A 98 -1.60 10.36 -19.72
N VAL A 99 -2.60 11.22 -19.53
CA VAL A 99 -2.55 12.63 -19.97
C VAL A 99 -1.41 13.35 -19.25
N GLU A 100 -1.27 13.16 -17.94
CA GLU A 100 -0.18 13.75 -17.15
C GLU A 100 1.20 13.26 -17.59
N GLN A 101 1.36 12.00 -18.00
CA GLN A 101 2.63 11.50 -18.55
C GLN A 101 3.04 12.28 -19.81
N LEU A 102 2.12 12.52 -20.74
CA LEU A 102 2.38 13.30 -21.96
C LEU A 102 2.57 14.79 -21.64
N PHE A 103 1.77 15.34 -20.73
CA PHE A 103 1.84 16.74 -20.35
C PHE A 103 3.17 17.10 -19.67
N ARG A 104 3.77 16.19 -18.90
CA ARG A 104 5.10 16.37 -18.29
C ARG A 104 6.24 16.51 -19.29
N LEU A 105 6.04 16.07 -20.54
CA LEU A 105 7.00 16.32 -21.62
C LEU A 105 7.05 17.80 -22.02
N GLY A 106 6.02 18.59 -21.65
CA GLY A 106 5.97 20.03 -21.91
C GLY A 106 5.75 20.40 -23.39
N LEU A 107 5.39 19.43 -24.24
CA LEU A 107 5.26 19.62 -25.69
C LEU A 107 3.89 20.16 -26.12
N ARG A 108 2.84 19.89 -25.33
CA ARG A 108 1.43 20.16 -25.65
C ARG A 108 0.65 20.53 -24.39
N SER A 109 -0.51 21.20 -24.57
CA SER A 109 -1.47 21.45 -23.49
C SER A 109 -2.17 20.16 -23.03
N ARG A 110 -2.74 20.15 -21.81
CA ARG A 110 -3.48 18.98 -21.30
C ARG A 110 -4.61 18.52 -22.23
N ALA A 111 -5.38 19.46 -22.78
CA ALA A 111 -6.48 19.16 -23.71
C ALA A 111 -5.99 18.45 -24.98
N GLU A 112 -4.87 18.91 -25.54
CA GLU A 112 -4.24 18.30 -26.73
C GLU A 112 -3.73 16.87 -26.43
N CYS A 113 -3.15 16.66 -25.23
CA CYS A 113 -2.69 15.35 -24.80
C CYS A 113 -3.86 14.37 -24.66
N GLU A 114 -4.99 14.83 -24.13
CA GLU A 114 -6.22 14.03 -24.01
C GLU A 114 -6.77 13.66 -25.38
N GLU A 115 -6.90 14.62 -26.30
CA GLU A 115 -7.39 14.36 -27.66
C GLU A 115 -6.48 13.37 -28.41
N LEU A 116 -5.15 13.51 -28.27
CA LEU A 116 -4.20 12.60 -28.88
C LEU A 116 -4.37 11.17 -28.32
N LEU A 117 -4.50 11.04 -27.00
CA LEU A 117 -4.79 9.74 -26.37
C LEU A 117 -6.11 9.15 -26.87
N GLN A 118 -7.17 9.95 -26.98
CA GLN A 118 -8.46 9.48 -27.49
C GLN A 118 -8.34 8.94 -28.93
N ARG A 119 -7.63 9.66 -29.81
CA ARG A 119 -7.37 9.21 -31.19
C ARG A 119 -6.57 7.90 -31.26
N HIS A 120 -5.69 7.67 -30.28
CA HIS A 120 -4.87 6.47 -30.18
C HIS A 120 -5.42 5.42 -29.20
N GLN A 121 -6.73 5.42 -28.91
CA GLN A 121 -7.38 4.42 -28.04
C GLN A 121 -6.73 4.32 -26.64
N TRP A 122 -6.29 5.45 -26.09
CA TRP A 122 -5.56 5.56 -24.83
C TRP A 122 -4.25 4.76 -24.77
N ASN A 123 -3.65 4.47 -25.93
CA ASN A 123 -2.33 3.86 -26.01
C ASN A 123 -1.25 4.93 -25.78
N LEU A 124 -0.66 4.91 -24.59
CA LEU A 124 0.34 5.90 -24.16
C LEU A 124 1.61 5.84 -25.02
N GLU A 125 2.06 4.64 -25.41
CA GLU A 125 3.27 4.45 -26.20
C GLU A 125 3.11 5.02 -27.61
N GLN A 126 1.99 4.72 -28.26
CA GLN A 126 1.66 5.25 -29.59
C GLN A 126 1.49 6.78 -29.57
N ALA A 127 0.72 7.29 -28.61
CA ALA A 127 0.51 8.73 -28.46
C ALA A 127 1.82 9.47 -28.18
N SER A 128 2.68 8.92 -27.30
CA SER A 128 4.00 9.48 -27.00
C SER A 128 4.91 9.47 -28.23
N THR A 129 4.93 8.37 -28.98
CA THR A 129 5.72 8.26 -30.23
C THR A 129 5.30 9.31 -31.25
N VAL A 130 4.00 9.44 -31.53
CA VAL A 130 3.47 10.44 -32.47
C VAL A 130 3.76 11.86 -32.01
N MET A 131 3.58 12.12 -30.70
CA MET A 131 3.91 13.41 -30.11
C MET A 131 5.40 13.73 -30.31
N LEU A 132 6.29 12.80 -29.95
CA LEU A 132 7.73 12.99 -30.06
C LEU A 132 8.22 13.03 -31.52
N ASP A 133 7.56 12.36 -32.46
CA ASP A 133 7.88 12.44 -33.89
C ASP A 133 7.56 13.83 -34.45
N THR A 134 6.42 14.41 -34.04
CA THR A 134 5.99 15.75 -34.45
C THR A 134 6.93 16.85 -33.95
N TYR A 135 7.54 16.66 -32.76
CA TYR A 135 8.43 17.64 -32.11
C TYR A 135 9.91 17.22 -32.11
N GLY A 136 10.22 16.05 -32.67
CA GLY A 136 11.59 15.60 -32.83
C GLY A 136 12.35 16.60 -33.69
N PRO A 137 13.68 16.73 -33.52
CA PRO A 137 14.43 17.56 -34.41
C PRO A 137 14.13 17.08 -35.83
N HIS A 138 13.59 17.97 -36.67
CA HIS A 138 13.88 17.94 -38.08
C HIS A 138 15.40 17.90 -38.18
N ARG A 139 15.99 16.70 -38.09
CA ARG A 139 17.30 16.40 -38.63
C ARG A 139 17.09 16.60 -40.11
N ASN A 140 17.28 17.86 -40.48
CA ASN A 140 17.69 18.30 -41.78
C ASN A 140 18.70 17.26 -42.30
N ARG A 141 18.24 16.22 -42.98
CA ARG A 141 19.10 15.48 -43.90
C ARG A 141 19.25 16.38 -45.12
N LYS A 142 20.06 17.42 -44.93
CA LYS A 142 20.88 17.96 -46.00
C LYS A 142 21.98 16.94 -46.21
N THR A 143 21.77 15.99 -47.10
CA THR A 143 22.76 15.15 -47.78
C THR A 143 21.94 14.28 -48.74
N ASN A 144 22.10 14.31 -50.06
CA ASN A 144 23.18 14.77 -50.93
C ASN A 144 22.57 14.99 -52.32
#